data_AF-A0A1Z8Y7B0-F1
#
_entry.id   AF-A0A1Z8Y7B0-F1
#
_cell.length_a   1.000
_cell.length_b   1.000
_cell.length_c   1.000
_cell.angle_alpha   90.00
_cell.angle_beta   90.00
_cell.angle_gamma   90.00
#
_symmetry.space_group_name_H-M   'P 1'
#
loop_
_entity.id
_entity.type
_entity.pdbx_description
1 polymer ?
#
loop_
_entity_poly.entity_id
_entity_poly.type
_entity_poly.pdbx_seq_one_letter_code
_entity_poly.pdbx_strand_id
1 'polypeptide(L)'
;MSSSTPPDSSPTPSEAPWTVRRLLDWIRKYLGEKEVDSPRVCAELLLGHVLGCERLRLYMTPDLEPDPEQLSNLRALVGRAADHEPVQYLVGVWPFHGREFEVAPCTLIPRPATELLVDRALDEIRARGIRQSWNLLDLCTGSGCVAVSLLATLHAARVGPLSERFQAGESRELPGVDEVDPEEEVALDLELQPVTSRSTAPGRDQNSEQVESDVPRLSELEPLGALRLIATDIVPEALALAERNANRHGVAEFIEWALGSLWEPLSPEQLGSFDIICTNPPYVSDSEYLALDRNVRDFEPEQALRGGGDGLELVRPIIQSASDWLRPNGLLLLELGAHSAERALQEARALDQFEFLEIQEDHEGFPRMLVARNRS
;
A
#
# COMPACT_ATOMS: atom_id res chain seq x y z
N MET A 1 -22.69 -58.64 -35.87
CA MET A 1 -21.69 -57.75 -35.28
C MET A 1 -21.37 -56.68 -36.30
N SER A 2 -21.73 -55.43 -36.01
CA SER A 2 -21.10 -54.21 -36.52
C SER A 2 -21.72 -53.05 -35.76
N SER A 3 -21.18 -52.77 -34.58
CA SER A 3 -21.48 -51.57 -33.80
C SER A 3 -20.67 -50.41 -34.38
N SER A 4 -21.35 -49.46 -35.02
CA SER A 4 -20.74 -48.20 -35.43
C SER A 4 -20.70 -47.27 -34.23
N THR A 5 -19.50 -47.06 -33.67
CA THR A 5 -19.21 -46.03 -32.69
C THR A 5 -19.34 -44.65 -33.36
N PRO A 6 -20.01 -43.65 -32.75
CA PRO A 6 -20.04 -42.30 -33.31
C PRO A 6 -18.63 -41.68 -33.29
N PRO A 7 -18.31 -40.78 -34.23
CA PRO A 7 -17.02 -40.11 -34.26
C PRO A 7 -16.83 -39.26 -33.00
N ASP A 8 -15.67 -39.43 -32.36
CA ASP A 8 -15.21 -38.65 -31.23
C ASP A 8 -15.09 -37.18 -31.66
N SER A 9 -16.09 -36.37 -31.29
CA SER A 9 -16.16 -34.94 -31.59
C SER A 9 -15.44 -34.13 -30.52
N SER A 10 -14.22 -34.52 -30.19
CA SER A 10 -13.33 -33.70 -29.37
C SER A 10 -12.92 -32.46 -30.19
N PRO A 11 -13.15 -31.23 -29.71
CA PRO A 11 -12.83 -30.02 -30.46
C PRO A 11 -11.34 -29.97 -30.80
N THR A 12 -11.01 -29.43 -31.96
CA THR A 12 -9.61 -29.17 -32.33
C THR A 12 -8.97 -28.16 -31.36
N PRO A 13 -7.63 -28.10 -31.21
CA PRO A 13 -6.98 -27.19 -30.24
C PRO A 13 -7.36 -25.71 -30.39
N SER A 14 -7.85 -25.28 -31.58
CA SER A 14 -8.35 -23.93 -31.81
C SER A 14 -9.84 -23.73 -31.49
N GLU A 15 -10.60 -24.79 -31.23
CA GLU A 15 -12.04 -24.77 -30.90
C GLU A 15 -12.34 -25.01 -29.42
N ALA A 16 -11.34 -25.41 -28.62
CA ALA A 16 -11.53 -25.53 -27.18
C ALA A 16 -11.92 -24.16 -26.57
N PRO A 17 -12.70 -24.13 -25.47
CA PRO A 17 -13.07 -22.88 -24.81
C PRO A 17 -11.85 -22.18 -24.17
N TRP A 18 -11.98 -20.87 -23.96
CA TRP A 18 -10.99 -20.06 -23.25
C TRP A 18 -11.30 -20.07 -21.75
N THR A 19 -10.92 -21.14 -21.06
CA THR A 19 -11.07 -21.22 -19.60
C THR A 19 -10.03 -20.39 -18.86
N VAL A 20 -10.29 -20.04 -17.60
CA VAL A 20 -9.33 -19.37 -16.70
C VAL A 20 -7.97 -20.07 -16.71
N ARG A 21 -7.93 -21.40 -16.58
CA ARG A 21 -6.68 -22.18 -16.62
C ARG A 21 -5.93 -21.97 -17.93
N ARG A 22 -6.62 -22.09 -19.06
CA ARG A 22 -6.00 -21.94 -20.39
C ARG A 22 -5.50 -20.52 -20.62
N LEU A 23 -6.25 -19.51 -20.16
CA LEU A 23 -5.85 -18.11 -20.26
C LEU A 23 -4.60 -17.83 -19.43
N LEU A 24 -4.53 -18.29 -18.17
CA LEU A 24 -3.34 -18.14 -17.34
C LEU A 24 -2.10 -18.76 -18.00
N ASP A 25 -2.22 -19.99 -18.51
CA ASP A 25 -1.12 -20.67 -19.20
C ASP A 25 -0.68 -19.91 -20.47
N TRP A 26 -1.65 -19.45 -21.26
CA TRP A 26 -1.37 -18.71 -22.49
C TRP A 26 -0.70 -17.35 -22.21
N ILE A 27 -1.26 -16.54 -21.30
CA ILE A 27 -0.73 -15.21 -20.96
C ILE A 27 0.66 -15.35 -20.36
N ARG A 28 0.86 -16.28 -19.41
CA ARG A 28 2.18 -16.52 -18.80
C ARG A 28 3.23 -16.85 -19.85
N LYS A 29 2.91 -17.74 -20.80
CA LYS A 29 3.82 -18.10 -21.88
C LYS A 29 4.11 -16.91 -22.79
N TYR A 30 3.06 -16.20 -23.21
CA TYR A 30 3.18 -15.05 -24.10
C TYR A 30 4.02 -13.91 -23.48
N LEU A 31 3.76 -13.55 -22.23
CA LEU A 31 4.55 -12.55 -21.51
C LEU A 31 5.99 -13.02 -21.24
N GLY A 32 6.20 -14.32 -21.01
CA GLY A 32 7.54 -14.90 -20.88
C GLY A 32 8.35 -14.82 -22.18
N GLU A 33 7.73 -15.06 -23.34
CA GLU A 33 8.35 -14.86 -24.66
C GLU A 33 8.68 -13.39 -24.96
N LYS A 34 8.03 -12.46 -24.25
CA LYS A 34 8.25 -11.02 -24.33
C LYS A 34 9.23 -10.49 -23.28
N GLU A 35 9.81 -11.37 -22.48
CA GLU A 35 10.75 -11.00 -21.40
C GLU A 35 10.14 -10.00 -20.40
N VAL A 36 8.83 -10.08 -20.19
CA VAL A 36 8.14 -9.32 -19.15
C VAL A 36 8.49 -9.93 -17.80
N ASP A 37 8.84 -9.09 -16.83
CA ASP A 37 9.16 -9.56 -15.49
C ASP A 37 7.96 -10.26 -14.84
N SER A 38 8.25 -11.31 -14.06
CA SER A 38 7.27 -12.04 -13.27
C SER A 38 5.99 -12.42 -14.04
N PRO A 39 6.08 -13.09 -15.21
CA PRO A 39 4.97 -13.24 -16.16
C PRO A 39 3.77 -14.01 -15.60
N ARG A 40 4.01 -14.89 -14.61
CA ARG A 40 2.95 -15.58 -13.88
C ARG A 40 2.12 -14.61 -13.03
N VAL A 41 2.77 -13.73 -12.27
CA VAL A 41 2.10 -12.76 -11.41
C VAL A 41 1.31 -11.78 -12.28
N CYS A 42 1.92 -11.31 -13.37
CA CYS A 42 1.26 -10.46 -14.37
C CYS A 42 -0.02 -11.11 -14.93
N ALA A 43 0.03 -12.38 -15.33
CA ALA A 43 -1.14 -13.11 -15.83
C ALA A 43 -2.28 -13.17 -14.79
N GLU A 44 -1.95 -13.48 -13.54
CA GLU A 44 -2.93 -13.59 -12.46
C GLU A 44 -3.56 -12.22 -12.12
N LEU A 45 -2.78 -11.15 -12.11
CA LEU A 45 -3.28 -9.79 -11.85
C LEU A 45 -4.20 -9.30 -12.96
N LEU A 46 -3.79 -9.46 -14.22
CA LEU A 46 -4.59 -9.04 -15.38
C LEU A 46 -5.92 -9.80 -15.46
N LEU A 47 -5.88 -11.13 -15.29
CA LEU A 47 -7.10 -11.94 -15.35
C LEU A 47 -8.01 -11.70 -14.14
N GLY A 48 -7.43 -11.60 -12.94
CA GLY A 48 -8.18 -11.26 -11.73
C GLY A 48 -8.90 -9.92 -11.85
N HIS A 49 -8.21 -8.90 -12.38
CA HIS A 49 -8.80 -7.58 -12.65
C HIS A 49 -9.99 -7.65 -13.61
N VAL A 50 -9.83 -8.31 -14.77
CA VAL A 50 -10.90 -8.44 -15.77
C VAL A 50 -12.12 -9.19 -15.24
N LEU A 51 -11.89 -10.19 -14.38
CA LEU A 51 -12.96 -10.98 -13.77
C LEU A 51 -13.51 -10.37 -12.47
N GLY A 52 -12.97 -9.24 -12.00
CA GLY A 52 -13.36 -8.62 -10.74
C GLY A 52 -13.17 -9.53 -9.53
N CYS A 53 -12.07 -10.29 -9.49
CA CYS A 53 -11.82 -11.22 -8.39
C CYS A 53 -10.35 -11.31 -7.95
N GLU A 54 -10.17 -11.77 -6.72
CA GLU A 54 -8.85 -12.04 -6.16
C GLU A 54 -8.15 -13.20 -6.86
N ARG A 55 -6.81 -13.17 -6.86
CA ARG A 55 -5.94 -14.19 -7.47
C ARG A 55 -6.26 -15.61 -7.02
N LEU A 56 -6.61 -15.81 -5.75
CA LEU A 56 -6.94 -17.13 -5.21
C LEU A 56 -8.19 -17.73 -5.88
N ARG A 57 -9.19 -16.89 -6.20
CA ARG A 57 -10.44 -17.33 -6.83
C ARG A 57 -10.20 -17.94 -8.21
N LEU A 58 -9.21 -17.44 -8.96
CA LEU A 58 -8.84 -17.99 -10.27
C LEU A 58 -8.49 -19.48 -10.20
N TYR A 59 -7.85 -19.92 -9.11
CA TYR A 59 -7.48 -21.33 -8.89
C TYR A 59 -8.65 -22.19 -8.41
N MET A 60 -9.68 -21.57 -7.84
CA MET A 60 -10.90 -22.26 -7.40
C MET A 60 -11.91 -22.45 -8.54
N THR A 61 -11.84 -21.63 -9.59
CA THR A 61 -12.73 -21.70 -10.75
C THR A 61 -11.94 -21.86 -12.06
N PRO A 62 -11.10 -22.91 -12.21
CA PRO A 62 -10.20 -23.04 -13.35
C PRO A 62 -10.92 -23.24 -14.70
N ASP A 63 -12.15 -23.74 -14.66
CA ASP A 63 -12.96 -24.06 -15.83
C ASP A 63 -13.99 -22.95 -16.16
N LEU A 64 -13.98 -21.84 -15.40
CA LEU A 64 -14.77 -20.66 -15.73
C LEU A 64 -14.34 -20.11 -17.09
N GLU A 65 -15.31 -19.77 -17.93
CA GLU A 65 -15.11 -19.16 -19.23
C GLU A 65 -15.49 -17.68 -19.17
N PRO A 66 -14.55 -16.75 -19.40
CA PRO A 66 -14.89 -15.32 -19.49
C PRO A 66 -15.74 -15.04 -20.72
N ASP A 67 -16.61 -14.05 -20.62
CA ASP A 67 -17.44 -13.61 -21.73
C ASP A 67 -16.61 -12.88 -22.83
N PRO A 68 -17.17 -12.63 -24.03
CA PRO A 68 -16.44 -11.98 -25.11
C PRO A 68 -15.92 -10.57 -24.79
N GLU A 69 -16.60 -9.80 -23.94
CA GLU A 69 -16.16 -8.47 -23.53
C GLU A 69 -14.94 -8.58 -22.61
N GLN A 70 -15.00 -9.48 -21.62
CA GLN A 70 -13.89 -9.81 -20.75
C GLN A 70 -12.66 -10.27 -21.54
N LEU A 71 -12.84 -11.16 -22.52
CA LEU A 71 -11.74 -11.61 -23.39
C LEU A 71 -11.13 -10.46 -24.22
N SER A 72 -11.97 -9.55 -24.72
CA SER A 72 -11.52 -8.37 -25.45
C SER A 72 -10.70 -7.43 -24.57
N ASN A 73 -11.19 -7.13 -23.36
CA ASN A 73 -10.51 -6.29 -22.37
C ASN A 73 -9.18 -6.91 -21.94
N LEU A 74 -9.19 -8.21 -21.63
CA LEU A 74 -7.99 -8.97 -21.27
C LEU A 74 -6.95 -8.92 -22.38
N ARG A 75 -7.35 -9.12 -23.63
CA ARG A 75 -6.44 -9.05 -24.79
C ARG A 75 -5.79 -7.67 -24.92
N ALA A 76 -6.54 -6.59 -24.69
CA ALA A 76 -6.01 -5.24 -24.73
C ALA A 76 -4.95 -5.01 -23.63
N LEU A 77 -5.23 -5.43 -22.39
CA LEU A 77 -4.29 -5.29 -21.28
C LEU A 77 -3.05 -6.16 -21.45
N VAL A 78 -3.20 -7.41 -21.92
CA VAL A 78 -2.06 -8.29 -22.21
C VAL A 78 -1.18 -7.73 -23.31
N GLY A 79 -1.77 -7.05 -24.30
CA GLY A 79 -1.02 -6.32 -25.33
C GLY A 79 -0.12 -5.24 -24.72
N ARG A 80 -0.67 -4.38 -23.87
CA ARG A 80 0.08 -3.32 -23.17
C ARG A 80 1.16 -3.87 -22.23
N ALA A 81 0.83 -4.91 -21.46
CA ALA A 81 1.80 -5.59 -20.60
C ALA A 81 2.96 -6.21 -21.40
N ALA A 82 2.68 -6.77 -22.59
CA ALA A 82 3.71 -7.29 -23.50
C ALA A 82 4.62 -6.20 -24.08
N ASP A 83 4.19 -4.94 -24.06
CA ASP A 83 5.00 -3.77 -24.38
C ASP A 83 5.72 -3.20 -23.13
N HIS A 84 5.76 -3.97 -22.04
CA HIS A 84 6.37 -3.67 -20.74
C HIS A 84 5.68 -2.57 -19.92
N GLU A 85 4.45 -2.19 -20.25
CA GLU A 85 3.70 -1.31 -19.36
C GLU A 85 3.45 -2.00 -18.01
N PRO A 86 3.78 -1.37 -16.86
CA PRO A 86 3.61 -1.98 -15.54
C PRO A 86 2.18 -2.47 -15.32
N VAL A 87 2.02 -3.75 -15.00
CA VAL A 87 0.70 -4.36 -14.75
C VAL A 87 -0.03 -3.68 -13.60
N GLN A 88 0.70 -3.10 -12.66
CA GLN A 88 0.17 -2.29 -11.57
C GLN A 88 -0.61 -1.08 -12.08
N TYR A 89 -0.11 -0.36 -13.09
CA TYR A 89 -0.87 0.73 -13.72
C TYR A 89 -2.03 0.23 -14.57
N LEU A 90 -1.88 -0.95 -15.19
CA LEU A 90 -2.95 -1.55 -15.97
C LEU A 90 -4.15 -1.96 -15.11
N VAL A 91 -3.88 -2.49 -13.91
CA VAL A 91 -4.90 -2.89 -12.93
C VAL A 91 -5.37 -1.70 -12.10
N GLY A 92 -4.53 -0.68 -11.95
CA GLY A 92 -4.84 0.58 -11.26
C GLY A 92 -4.76 0.51 -9.73
N VAL A 93 -4.45 -0.66 -9.16
CA VAL A 93 -4.29 -0.85 -7.71
C VAL A 93 -3.06 -1.68 -7.38
N TRP A 94 -2.45 -1.40 -6.23
CA TRP A 94 -1.28 -2.11 -5.72
C TRP A 94 -1.28 -2.21 -4.18
N PRO A 95 -0.96 -3.38 -3.59
CA PRO A 95 -0.87 -3.52 -2.14
C PRO A 95 0.42 -2.88 -1.58
N PHE A 96 0.30 -2.27 -0.41
CA PHE A 96 1.40 -1.74 0.39
C PHE A 96 0.99 -1.74 1.87
N HIS A 97 1.84 -2.23 2.77
CA HIS A 97 1.62 -2.26 4.23
C HIS A 97 0.24 -2.83 4.63
N GLY A 98 -0.17 -3.93 3.97
CA GLY A 98 -1.46 -4.59 4.23
C GLY A 98 -2.70 -3.84 3.73
N ARG A 99 -2.54 -2.82 2.88
CA ARG A 99 -3.62 -2.00 2.31
C ARG A 99 -3.50 -1.91 0.80
N GLU A 100 -4.63 -1.71 0.12
CA GLU A 100 -4.63 -1.45 -1.33
C GLU A 100 -4.62 0.04 -1.63
N PHE A 101 -3.76 0.45 -2.55
CA PHE A 101 -3.64 1.82 -3.03
C PHE A 101 -3.97 1.89 -4.52
N GLU A 102 -4.73 2.89 -4.92
CA GLU A 102 -4.77 3.33 -6.31
C GLU A 102 -3.36 3.75 -6.74
N VAL A 103 -2.95 3.32 -7.94
CA VAL A 103 -1.68 3.67 -8.56
C VAL A 103 -1.89 4.14 -9.99
N ALA A 104 -1.10 5.13 -10.42
CA ALA A 104 -1.18 5.68 -11.77
C ALA A 104 0.19 6.21 -12.22
N PRO A 105 0.43 6.39 -13.54
CA PRO A 105 1.70 6.87 -14.08
C PRO A 105 2.16 8.28 -13.63
N CYS A 106 1.39 8.99 -12.81
CA CYS A 106 1.78 10.27 -12.24
C CYS A 106 2.78 10.16 -11.07
N THR A 107 3.00 8.95 -10.52
CA THR A 107 3.89 8.75 -9.36
C THR A 107 4.58 7.38 -9.43
N LEU A 108 5.47 7.10 -8.48
CA LEU A 108 6.13 5.81 -8.31
C LEU A 108 5.14 4.73 -7.83
N ILE A 109 5.25 3.51 -8.34
CA ILE A 109 4.54 2.36 -7.76
C ILE A 109 5.17 2.02 -6.39
N PRO A 110 4.40 1.92 -5.29
CA PRO A 110 4.94 1.61 -3.96
C PRO A 110 5.84 0.38 -3.95
N ARG A 111 7.00 0.49 -3.30
CA ARG A 111 8.00 -0.58 -3.21
C ARG A 111 7.95 -1.27 -1.86
N PRO A 112 8.22 -2.60 -1.77
CA PRO A 112 8.30 -3.30 -0.50
C PRO A 112 9.31 -2.69 0.47
N ALA A 113 10.46 -2.21 -0.02
CA ALA A 113 11.49 -1.57 0.81
C ALA A 113 10.97 -0.30 1.53
N THR A 114 10.01 0.41 0.93
CA THR A 114 9.41 1.63 1.49
C THR A 114 8.54 1.36 2.72
N GLU A 115 8.09 0.11 2.94
CA GLU A 115 7.37 -0.26 4.17
C GLU A 115 8.23 -0.04 5.42
N LEU A 116 9.56 -0.07 5.29
CA LEU A 116 10.51 0.19 6.36
C LEU A 116 10.34 1.58 6.99
N LEU A 117 9.97 2.60 6.19
CA LEU A 117 9.67 3.95 6.69
C LEU A 117 8.47 3.91 7.66
N VAL A 118 7.42 3.18 7.28
CA VAL A 118 6.19 3.06 8.08
C VAL A 118 6.47 2.29 9.35
N ASP A 119 7.15 1.16 9.25
CA ASP A 119 7.49 0.33 10.41
C ASP A 119 8.34 1.08 11.42
N ARG A 120 9.38 1.78 10.97
CA ARG A 120 10.28 2.52 11.87
C ARG A 120 9.59 3.71 12.52
N ALA A 121 8.70 4.40 11.81
CA ALA A 121 7.88 5.47 12.37
C ALA A 121 6.92 4.93 13.43
N LEU A 122 6.23 3.82 13.15
CA LEU A 122 5.31 3.18 14.08
C LEU A 122 6.02 2.69 15.34
N ASP A 123 7.22 2.13 15.23
CA ASP A 123 8.02 1.69 16.38
C ASP A 123 8.45 2.87 17.27
N GLU A 124 8.85 3.99 16.67
CA GLU A 124 9.12 5.21 17.43
C GLU A 124 7.87 5.71 18.16
N ILE A 125 6.71 5.68 17.48
CA ILE A 125 5.45 6.12 18.05
C ILE A 125 4.99 5.23 19.20
N ARG A 126 5.13 3.91 19.05
CA ARG A 126 4.85 2.93 20.10
C ARG A 126 5.75 3.14 21.31
N ALA A 127 7.05 3.33 21.09
CA ALA A 127 8.03 3.52 22.15
C ALA A 127 7.80 4.81 22.96
N ARG A 128 7.35 5.89 22.31
CA ARG A 128 7.07 7.18 22.98
C ARG A 128 5.65 7.35 23.50
N GLY A 129 4.74 6.47 23.11
CA GLY A 129 3.35 6.50 23.52
C GLY A 129 2.41 6.84 22.36
N ILE A 130 1.58 5.88 21.99
CA ILE A 130 0.64 5.97 20.87
C ILE A 130 -0.39 7.10 21.06
N ARG A 131 -0.79 7.39 22.31
CA ARG A 131 -1.90 8.31 22.63
C ARG A 131 -1.51 9.79 22.68
N GLN A 132 -0.22 10.13 22.66
CA GLN A 132 0.22 11.54 22.69
C GLN A 132 -0.11 12.27 21.39
N SER A 133 0.18 13.57 21.33
CA SER A 133 0.06 14.34 20.09
C SER A 133 1.21 13.99 19.14
N TRP A 134 0.90 13.82 17.85
CA TRP A 134 1.88 13.56 16.81
C TRP A 134 1.69 14.52 15.63
N ASN A 135 2.78 15.18 15.24
CA ASN A 135 2.91 16.04 14.08
C ASN A 135 3.92 15.42 13.12
N LEU A 136 3.46 14.99 11.96
CA LEU A 136 4.20 14.16 11.02
C LEU A 136 4.37 14.88 9.68
N LEU A 137 5.43 14.56 8.95
CA LEU A 137 5.66 15.04 7.59
C LEU A 137 5.99 13.87 6.67
N ASP A 138 5.37 13.84 5.49
CA ASP A 138 5.71 12.93 4.39
C ASP A 138 6.12 13.76 3.17
N LEU A 139 7.43 13.86 2.92
CA LEU A 139 7.96 14.56 1.74
C LEU A 139 8.07 13.62 0.56
N CYS A 140 7.63 14.09 -0.61
CA CYS A 140 7.54 13.29 -1.84
C CYS A 140 6.56 12.12 -1.68
N THR A 141 5.34 12.43 -1.22
CA THR A 141 4.33 11.45 -0.79
C THR A 141 3.85 10.53 -1.92
N GLY A 142 3.93 10.97 -3.17
CA GLY A 142 3.55 10.19 -4.34
C GLY A 142 2.11 9.69 -4.28
N SER A 143 1.93 8.38 -4.17
CA SER A 143 0.60 7.75 -4.02
C SER A 143 -0.03 7.94 -2.63
N GLY A 144 0.69 8.56 -1.69
CA GLY A 144 0.27 8.70 -0.29
C GLY A 144 0.52 7.46 0.55
N CYS A 145 1.19 6.42 0.02
CA CYS A 145 1.26 5.11 0.65
C CYS A 145 1.89 5.12 2.06
N VAL A 146 2.92 5.94 2.29
CA VAL A 146 3.57 6.10 3.60
C VAL A 146 2.64 6.85 4.56
N ALA A 147 2.23 8.06 4.22
CA ALA A 147 1.33 8.88 5.04
C ALA A 147 0.04 8.13 5.44
N VAL A 148 -0.64 7.54 4.47
CA VAL A 148 -1.92 6.85 4.68
C VAL A 148 -1.74 5.59 5.52
N SER A 149 -0.71 4.77 5.27
CA SER A 149 -0.48 3.55 6.05
C SER A 149 -0.13 3.86 7.50
N LEU A 150 0.71 4.88 7.72
CA LEU A 150 1.08 5.36 9.04
C LEU A 150 -0.15 5.86 9.82
N LEU A 151 -0.93 6.75 9.22
CA LEU A 151 -2.13 7.30 9.86
C LEU A 151 -3.22 6.26 10.11
N ALA A 152 -3.51 5.39 9.13
CA ALA A 152 -4.56 4.39 9.27
C ALA A 152 -4.22 3.37 10.36
N THR A 153 -2.94 2.96 10.45
CA THR A 153 -2.47 2.06 11.51
C THR A 153 -2.50 2.74 12.87
N LEU A 154 -2.06 3.99 12.95
CA LEU A 154 -2.04 4.76 14.19
C LEU A 154 -3.45 5.08 14.70
N HIS A 155 -4.35 5.48 13.81
CA HIS A 155 -5.75 5.72 14.13
C HIS A 155 -6.39 4.43 14.65
N ALA A 156 -6.21 3.31 13.94
CA ALA A 156 -6.71 2.01 14.37
C ALA A 156 -6.21 1.61 15.77
N ALA A 157 -4.94 1.88 16.08
CA ALA A 157 -4.35 1.61 17.38
C ALA A 157 -4.87 2.54 18.50
N ARG A 158 -5.31 3.77 18.18
CA ARG A 158 -5.79 4.77 19.16
C ARG A 158 -7.27 4.60 19.54
N VAL A 159 -8.12 4.32 18.56
CA VAL A 159 -9.59 4.35 18.71
C VAL A 159 -10.30 3.10 18.20
N GLY A 160 -9.54 2.09 17.75
CA GLY A 160 -10.08 0.90 17.09
C GLY A 160 -10.13 1.06 15.57
N PRO A 161 -10.28 -0.05 14.82
CA PRO A 161 -10.29 -0.01 13.37
C PRO A 161 -11.44 0.88 12.89
N LEU A 162 -11.18 1.65 11.83
CA LEU A 162 -12.24 2.23 11.01
C LEU A 162 -13.00 1.05 10.40
N SER A 163 -14.06 0.56 11.07
CA SER A 163 -15.02 -0.34 10.44
C SER A 163 -15.43 0.32 9.13
N GLU A 164 -15.40 -0.42 8.01
CA GLU A 164 -15.62 0.00 6.62
C GLU A 164 -16.85 0.94 6.42
N ARG A 165 -16.80 2.17 6.91
CA ARG A 165 -17.84 3.19 6.73
C ARG A 165 -17.71 3.93 5.41
N PHE A 166 -16.78 3.50 4.56
CA PHE A 166 -16.54 4.07 3.24
C PHE A 166 -16.26 2.96 2.20
N GLN A 167 -17.18 2.00 2.07
CA GLN A 167 -17.35 1.26 0.82
C GLN A 167 -18.85 1.16 0.47
N ALA A 168 -19.37 2.28 -0.03
CA ALA A 168 -20.39 2.30 -1.07
C ALA A 168 -20.41 3.72 -1.63
N GLY A 169 -19.38 4.07 -2.42
CA GLY A 169 -19.58 5.07 -3.45
C GLY A 169 -20.76 4.58 -4.30
N GLU A 170 -21.76 5.45 -4.43
CA GLU A 170 -22.99 5.25 -5.17
C GLU A 170 -22.73 4.45 -6.45
N SER A 171 -23.30 3.25 -6.50
CA SER A 171 -23.56 2.61 -7.78
C SER A 171 -24.45 3.56 -8.56
N ARG A 172 -23.95 4.08 -9.69
CA ARG A 172 -24.76 4.82 -10.65
C ARG A 172 -25.97 3.96 -11.03
N GLU A 173 -27.14 4.31 -10.51
CA GLU A 173 -28.41 3.77 -10.98
C GLU A 173 -28.63 4.22 -12.43
N LEU A 174 -28.80 3.25 -13.34
CA LEU A 174 -29.46 3.47 -14.62
C LEU A 174 -30.98 3.43 -14.39
N PRO A 175 -31.77 4.35 -14.97
CA PRO A 175 -33.17 4.47 -14.62
C PRO A 175 -34.03 3.37 -15.25
N GLY A 176 -34.85 2.73 -14.40
CA GLY A 176 -36.28 2.49 -14.61
C GLY A 176 -36.71 1.32 -15.49
N VAL A 177 -37.17 0.23 -14.85
CA VAL A 177 -38.33 -0.54 -15.32
C VAL A 177 -39.17 -0.94 -14.11
N ASP A 178 -40.47 -0.69 -14.23
CA ASP A 178 -41.47 -0.56 -13.17
C ASP A 178 -41.79 -1.84 -12.36
N GLU A 179 -42.16 -1.58 -11.10
CA GLU A 179 -43.10 -2.26 -10.16
C GLU A 179 -43.98 -3.42 -10.73
N VAL A 180 -44.41 -4.49 -10.04
CA VAL A 180 -44.53 -4.99 -8.64
C VAL A 180 -45.06 -6.45 -8.78
N ASP A 181 -44.83 -7.43 -7.89
CA ASP A 181 -45.77 -7.80 -6.82
C ASP A 181 -45.15 -8.75 -5.75
N PRO A 182 -45.48 -8.58 -4.45
CA PRO A 182 -44.89 -9.29 -3.33
C PRO A 182 -45.81 -10.39 -2.82
N GLU A 183 -45.33 -11.63 -2.77
CA GLU A 183 -45.80 -12.69 -1.84
C GLU A 183 -45.06 -14.00 -2.19
N GLU A 184 -44.13 -14.44 -1.33
CA GLU A 184 -44.05 -15.80 -0.77
C GLU A 184 -42.67 -16.11 -0.16
N GLU A 185 -42.70 -16.11 1.17
CA GLU A 185 -42.03 -16.98 2.15
C GLU A 185 -40.50 -17.17 2.23
N VAL A 186 -40.03 -16.64 3.36
CA VAL A 186 -38.86 -16.97 4.15
C VAL A 186 -38.89 -18.41 4.66
N ALA A 187 -37.77 -19.14 4.54
CA ALA A 187 -37.32 -20.08 5.56
C ALA A 187 -35.84 -20.43 5.37
N LEU A 188 -34.97 -19.96 6.28
CA LEU A 188 -33.89 -20.77 6.85
C LEU A 188 -33.33 -20.06 8.08
N ASP A 189 -33.77 -20.61 9.21
CA ASP A 189 -33.52 -20.24 10.59
C ASP A 189 -32.22 -20.90 11.07
N LEU A 190 -31.29 -20.11 11.62
CA LEU A 190 -30.09 -20.59 12.31
C LEU A 190 -29.83 -19.70 13.54
N GLU A 191 -30.79 -19.64 14.45
CA GLU A 191 -30.54 -19.26 15.84
C GLU A 191 -29.87 -20.42 16.61
N LEU A 192 -28.62 -20.24 17.01
CA LEU A 192 -27.99 -21.04 18.06
C LEU A 192 -28.33 -20.42 19.42
N GLN A 193 -29.18 -21.11 20.20
CA GLN A 193 -29.46 -20.84 21.61
C GLN A 193 -28.59 -21.74 22.53
N PRO A 194 -28.38 -21.35 23.79
CA PRO A 194 -27.14 -21.60 24.52
C PRO A 194 -27.02 -22.99 25.15
N VAL A 195 -25.78 -23.50 25.20
CA VAL A 195 -25.41 -24.73 25.90
C VAL A 195 -25.64 -24.55 27.40
N THR A 196 -26.61 -25.29 27.95
CA THR A 196 -26.77 -25.46 29.40
C THR A 196 -25.97 -26.68 29.85
N SER A 197 -24.82 -26.45 30.49
CA SER A 197 -24.08 -27.51 31.18
C SER A 197 -24.66 -27.72 32.59
N ARG A 198 -25.23 -28.91 32.84
CA ARG A 198 -25.39 -29.43 34.20
C ARG A 198 -24.08 -30.13 34.58
N SER A 199 -23.34 -29.56 35.51
CA SER A 199 -22.30 -30.29 36.26
C SER A 199 -22.69 -30.34 37.73
N THR A 200 -22.75 -31.55 38.25
CA THR A 200 -22.95 -31.89 39.67
C THR A 200 -21.70 -31.57 40.47
N ALA A 201 -21.84 -30.80 41.55
CA ALA A 201 -20.80 -30.56 42.55
C ALA A 201 -20.33 -31.87 43.22
N PRO A 202 -19.08 -31.93 43.72
CA PRO A 202 -18.86 -31.50 45.10
C PRO A 202 -17.50 -30.81 45.36
N GLY A 203 -17.42 -30.11 46.50
CA GLY A 203 -16.14 -29.83 47.17
C GLY A 203 -15.78 -28.35 47.27
N ARG A 204 -15.93 -27.80 48.47
CA ARG A 204 -15.42 -26.48 48.86
C ARG A 204 -13.89 -26.51 48.83
N ASP A 205 -13.28 -25.48 48.26
CA ASP A 205 -12.09 -24.86 48.80
C ASP A 205 -12.13 -23.35 48.55
N GLN A 206 -12.01 -22.60 49.64
CA GLN A 206 -11.94 -21.15 49.66
C GLN A 206 -10.48 -20.75 49.44
N ASN A 207 -10.12 -20.36 48.23
CA ASN A 207 -9.06 -19.39 47.93
C ASN A 207 -8.95 -19.25 46.41
N SER A 208 -9.56 -18.21 45.86
CA SER A 208 -9.24 -17.74 44.52
C SER A 208 -8.93 -16.25 44.64
N GLU A 209 -7.64 -15.96 44.62
CA GLU A 209 -7.09 -14.62 44.40
C GLU A 209 -7.83 -13.97 43.23
N GLN A 210 -8.29 -12.74 43.45
CA GLN A 210 -8.84 -11.90 42.41
C GLN A 210 -7.72 -11.63 41.41
N VAL A 211 -7.78 -12.27 40.24
CA VAL A 211 -7.08 -11.76 39.06
C VAL A 211 -7.93 -10.59 38.57
N GLU A 212 -7.65 -9.39 39.10
CA GLU A 212 -8.11 -8.15 38.51
C GLU A 212 -7.64 -8.13 37.05
N SER A 213 -8.58 -8.09 36.11
CA SER A 213 -8.26 -7.80 34.73
C SER A 213 -7.82 -6.34 34.67
N ASP A 214 -6.52 -6.11 34.52
CA ASP A 214 -5.87 -4.81 34.25
C ASP A 214 -6.27 -4.25 32.88
N VAL A 215 -7.57 -4.20 32.58
CA VAL A 215 -8.10 -3.46 31.43
C VAL A 215 -8.52 -2.09 31.97
N PRO A 216 -7.77 -1.02 31.67
CA PRO A 216 -8.10 0.32 32.17
C PRO A 216 -9.53 0.67 31.81
N ARG A 217 -10.27 1.26 32.74
CA ARG A 217 -11.62 1.74 32.42
C ARG A 217 -11.49 2.83 31.36
N LEU A 218 -12.45 2.95 30.42
CA LEU A 218 -12.43 4.03 29.41
C LEU A 218 -12.29 5.44 30.01
N SER A 219 -12.71 5.63 31.28
CA SER A 219 -12.57 6.85 32.05
C SER A 219 -11.16 7.12 32.62
N GLU A 220 -10.26 6.15 32.56
CA GLU A 220 -8.87 6.20 33.04
C GLU A 220 -7.86 6.38 31.89
N LEU A 221 -8.33 6.31 30.64
CA LEU A 221 -7.49 6.55 29.47
C LEU A 221 -7.26 8.06 29.29
N GLU A 222 -5.99 8.46 29.21
CA GLU A 222 -5.63 9.84 28.88
C GLU A 222 -6.32 10.30 27.59
N PRO A 223 -6.75 11.58 27.51
CA PRO A 223 -7.34 12.13 26.30
C PRO A 223 -6.40 11.94 25.11
N LEU A 224 -6.96 11.64 23.94
CA LEU A 224 -6.17 11.42 22.74
C LEU A 224 -5.53 12.75 22.29
N GLY A 225 -4.21 12.74 22.16
CA GLY A 225 -3.48 13.82 21.53
C GLY A 225 -3.83 13.97 20.06
N ALA A 226 -3.58 15.17 19.54
CA ALA A 226 -3.84 15.49 18.14
C ALA A 226 -3.01 14.60 17.21
N LEU A 227 -3.57 14.24 16.05
CA LEU A 227 -2.84 13.58 14.99
C LEU A 227 -2.88 14.48 13.76
N ARG A 228 -1.72 14.90 13.29
CA ARG A 228 -1.58 15.74 12.10
C ARG A 228 -0.45 15.23 11.24
N LEU A 229 -0.65 15.26 9.93
CA LEU A 229 0.36 14.95 8.94
C LEU A 229 0.29 15.99 7.83
N ILE A 230 1.44 16.48 7.38
CA ILE A 230 1.56 17.23 6.13
C ILE A 230 2.18 16.30 5.09
N ALA A 231 1.59 16.24 3.90
CA ALA A 231 2.09 15.43 2.79
C ALA A 231 2.38 16.35 1.61
N THR A 232 3.60 16.28 1.08
CA THR A 232 4.04 17.15 -0.02
C THR A 232 4.43 16.36 -1.26
N ASP A 233 4.16 16.94 -2.43
CA ASP A 233 4.66 16.45 -3.70
C ASP A 233 4.78 17.61 -4.68
N ILE A 234 5.65 17.48 -5.68
CA ILE A 234 5.79 18.46 -6.76
C ILE A 234 4.74 18.23 -7.86
N VAL A 235 4.15 17.03 -7.92
CA VAL A 235 3.22 16.61 -8.96
C VAL A 235 1.77 16.75 -8.46
N PRO A 236 0.96 17.66 -9.05
CA PRO A 236 -0.42 17.86 -8.59
C PRO A 236 -1.29 16.62 -8.78
N GLU A 237 -1.08 15.84 -9.83
CA GLU A 237 -1.80 14.58 -10.07
C GLU A 237 -1.45 13.49 -9.04
N ALA A 238 -0.23 13.51 -8.49
CA ALA A 238 0.17 12.60 -7.42
C ALA A 238 -0.54 12.96 -6.10
N LEU A 239 -0.60 14.25 -5.74
CA LEU A 239 -1.38 14.70 -4.57
C LEU A 239 -2.86 14.35 -4.70
N ALA A 240 -3.46 14.54 -5.89
CA ALA A 240 -4.84 14.16 -6.11
C ALA A 240 -5.07 12.63 -6.00
N LEU A 241 -4.09 11.82 -6.39
CA LEU A 241 -4.12 10.37 -6.20
C LEU A 241 -3.98 10.00 -4.71
N ALA A 242 -3.03 10.62 -4.01
CA ALA A 242 -2.81 10.42 -2.58
C ALA A 242 -4.04 10.79 -1.74
N GLU A 243 -4.72 11.88 -2.10
CA GLU A 243 -5.96 12.29 -1.45
C GLU A 243 -7.09 11.27 -1.66
N ARG A 244 -7.24 10.70 -2.86
CA ARG A 244 -8.21 9.61 -3.08
C ARG A 244 -7.88 8.37 -2.25
N ASN A 245 -6.61 8.01 -2.16
CA ASN A 245 -6.16 6.91 -1.30
C ASN A 245 -6.46 7.20 0.18
N ALA A 246 -6.19 8.42 0.65
CA ALA A 246 -6.49 8.80 2.03
C ALA A 246 -7.99 8.76 2.34
N ASN A 247 -8.84 9.16 1.38
CA ASN A 247 -10.30 9.05 1.49
C ASN A 247 -10.75 7.58 1.53
N ARG A 248 -10.20 6.73 0.65
CA ARG A 248 -10.46 5.29 0.62
C ARG A 248 -10.17 4.62 1.97
N HIS A 249 -9.15 5.09 2.68
CA HIS A 249 -8.73 4.56 3.98
C HIS A 249 -9.24 5.36 5.18
N GLY A 250 -10.09 6.38 4.96
CA GLY A 250 -10.74 7.15 6.02
C GLY A 250 -9.80 8.00 6.88
N VAL A 251 -8.67 8.46 6.32
CA VAL A 251 -7.65 9.24 7.04
C VAL A 251 -7.37 10.61 6.42
N ALA A 252 -8.10 11.00 5.37
CA ALA A 252 -7.90 12.28 4.68
C ALA A 252 -8.00 13.50 5.62
N GLU A 253 -8.85 13.44 6.65
CA GLU A 253 -9.03 14.51 7.63
C GLU A 253 -7.80 14.79 8.52
N PHE A 254 -6.83 13.87 8.57
CA PHE A 254 -5.58 14.04 9.31
C PHE A 254 -4.46 14.61 8.45
N ILE A 255 -4.69 14.79 7.14
CA ILE A 255 -3.66 15.15 6.17
C ILE A 255 -3.90 16.55 5.61
N GLU A 256 -2.87 17.37 5.67
CA GLU A 256 -2.76 18.61 4.90
C GLU A 256 -1.89 18.35 3.66
N TRP A 257 -2.44 18.60 2.47
CA TRP A 257 -1.76 18.40 1.20
C TRP A 257 -1.11 19.70 0.73
N ALA A 258 0.18 19.65 0.36
CA ALA A 258 0.89 20.84 -0.07
C ALA A 258 1.72 20.60 -1.34
N LEU A 259 1.47 21.40 -2.38
CA LEU A 259 2.14 21.30 -3.68
C LEU A 259 3.43 22.13 -3.68
N GLY A 260 4.55 21.49 -4.00
CA GLY A 260 5.82 22.15 -4.29
C GLY A 260 7.05 21.29 -3.98
N SER A 261 8.23 21.87 -4.17
CA SER A 261 9.49 21.12 -4.06
C SER A 261 9.98 21.06 -2.62
N LEU A 262 10.19 19.85 -2.10
CA LEU A 262 10.79 19.61 -0.78
C LEU A 262 10.15 20.47 0.32
N TRP A 263 10.88 21.48 0.80
CA TRP A 263 10.51 22.35 1.91
C TRP A 263 9.69 23.58 1.49
N GLU A 264 9.63 23.91 0.19
CA GLU A 264 8.94 25.11 -0.32
C GLU A 264 7.48 25.27 0.13
N PRO A 265 6.67 24.19 0.24
CA PRO A 265 5.27 24.32 0.63
C PRO A 265 5.07 24.57 2.13
N LEU A 266 6.11 24.42 2.94
CA LEU A 266 6.02 24.49 4.40
C LEU A 266 6.11 25.94 4.88
N SER A 267 5.31 26.28 5.88
CA SER A 267 5.29 27.62 6.48
C SER A 267 6.37 27.76 7.57
N PRO A 268 6.87 28.97 7.83
CA PRO A 268 7.78 29.21 8.95
C PRO A 268 7.22 28.83 10.33
N GLU A 269 5.90 28.67 10.47
CA GLU A 269 5.26 28.25 11.73
C GLU A 269 5.50 26.76 12.03
N GLN A 270 5.91 25.98 11.03
CA GLN A 270 6.19 24.55 11.16
C GLN A 270 7.66 24.26 11.49
N LEU A 271 8.53 25.27 11.55
CA LEU A 271 9.93 25.11 11.98
C LEU A 271 10.00 24.51 13.40
N GLY A 272 10.85 23.51 13.59
CA GLY A 272 11.04 22.81 14.85
C GLY A 272 9.80 22.09 15.40
N SER A 273 8.81 21.78 14.55
CA SER A 273 7.50 21.28 14.99
C SER A 273 7.24 19.80 14.70
N PHE A 274 8.00 19.18 13.79
CA PHE A 274 7.74 17.80 13.38
C PHE A 274 8.38 16.79 14.32
N ASP A 275 7.60 15.78 14.69
CA ASP A 275 8.05 14.67 15.52
C ASP A 275 8.79 13.63 14.69
N ILE A 276 8.29 13.37 13.48
CA ILE A 276 8.85 12.44 12.51
C ILE A 276 8.68 13.03 11.11
N ILE A 277 9.75 13.02 10.33
CA ILE A 277 9.76 13.29 8.89
C ILE A 277 10.07 11.97 8.19
N CYS A 278 9.13 11.48 7.38
CA CYS A 278 9.34 10.38 6.44
C CYS A 278 9.53 10.95 5.04
N THR A 279 10.38 10.32 4.24
CA THR A 279 10.52 10.70 2.84
C THR A 279 11.14 9.59 2.00
N ASN A 280 10.63 9.43 0.79
CA ASN A 280 11.22 8.62 -0.27
C ASN A 280 11.45 9.52 -1.50
N PRO A 281 12.53 10.31 -1.51
CA PRO A 281 12.82 11.18 -2.64
C PRO A 281 13.40 10.36 -3.81
N PRO A 282 13.36 10.90 -5.03
CA PRO A 282 14.11 10.34 -6.16
C PRO A 282 15.61 10.24 -5.83
N TYR A 283 16.16 9.03 -5.89
CA TYR A 283 17.54 8.72 -5.50
C TYR A 283 18.33 7.91 -6.54
N VAL A 284 17.72 7.56 -7.67
CA VAL A 284 18.40 6.76 -8.70
C VAL A 284 19.43 7.63 -9.42
N SER A 285 20.69 7.21 -9.39
CA SER A 285 21.73 7.93 -10.12
C SER A 285 21.58 7.81 -11.64
N ASP A 286 22.15 8.74 -12.39
CA ASP A 286 22.11 8.71 -13.86
C ASP A 286 22.64 7.40 -14.47
N SER A 287 23.66 6.80 -13.85
CA SER A 287 24.22 5.52 -14.30
C SER A 287 23.29 4.35 -13.98
N GLU A 288 22.65 4.33 -12.82
CA GLU A 288 21.65 3.33 -12.45
C GLU A 288 20.39 3.44 -13.31
N TYR A 289 19.95 4.66 -13.62
CA TYR A 289 18.76 4.91 -14.42
C TYR A 289 18.83 4.23 -15.80
N LEU A 290 20.01 4.25 -16.42
CA LEU A 290 20.24 3.59 -17.71
C LEU A 290 20.16 2.05 -17.62
N ALA A 291 20.44 1.49 -16.45
CA ALA A 291 20.43 0.06 -16.16
C ALA A 291 19.09 -0.45 -15.61
N LEU A 292 18.11 0.44 -15.35
CA LEU A 292 16.79 0.06 -14.88
C LEU A 292 16.06 -0.83 -15.89
N ASP A 293 15.23 -1.72 -15.35
CA ASP A 293 14.31 -2.53 -16.14
C ASP A 293 13.38 -1.63 -16.95
N ARG A 294 12.99 -2.15 -18.12
CA ARG A 294 12.27 -1.39 -19.14
C ARG A 294 10.92 -0.87 -18.63
N ASN A 295 10.21 -1.66 -17.84
CA ASN A 295 8.93 -1.28 -17.23
C ASN A 295 9.07 -0.11 -16.25
N VAL A 296 10.21 0.01 -15.56
CA VAL A 296 10.47 1.13 -14.65
C VAL A 296 10.92 2.34 -15.47
N ARG A 297 11.97 2.19 -16.27
CA ARG A 297 12.61 3.28 -17.00
C ARG A 297 11.70 3.96 -18.03
N ASP A 298 10.89 3.17 -18.74
CA ASP A 298 10.12 3.69 -19.88
C ASP A 298 8.69 4.13 -19.46
N PHE A 299 8.20 3.76 -18.26
CA PHE A 299 6.80 4.00 -17.86
C PHE A 299 6.59 4.66 -16.49
N GLU A 300 7.50 4.49 -15.53
CA GLU A 300 7.41 5.24 -14.28
C GLU A 300 7.97 6.65 -14.50
N PRO A 301 7.40 7.68 -13.85
CA PRO A 301 7.76 9.06 -14.15
C PRO A 301 9.20 9.32 -13.75
N GLU A 302 10.00 9.81 -14.70
CA GLU A 302 11.45 10.07 -14.51
C GLU A 302 11.73 10.94 -13.27
N GLN A 303 10.87 11.92 -13.01
CA GLN A 303 10.95 12.82 -11.86
C GLN A 303 10.76 12.12 -10.50
N ALA A 304 10.16 10.93 -10.46
CA ALA A 304 10.02 10.11 -9.24
C ALA A 304 11.21 9.16 -9.05
N LEU A 305 12.10 9.05 -10.05
CA LEU A 305 13.23 8.11 -10.04
C LEU A 305 14.57 8.84 -9.89
N ARG A 306 14.84 9.85 -10.72
CA ARG A 306 16.18 10.42 -10.88
C ARG A 306 16.58 11.31 -9.70
N GLY A 307 17.62 10.88 -8.99
CA GLY A 307 18.32 11.67 -7.97
C GLY A 307 19.58 12.37 -8.49
N GLY A 308 19.76 12.44 -9.82
CA GLY A 308 20.86 13.15 -10.47
C GLY A 308 22.15 12.35 -10.61
N GLY A 309 23.28 13.04 -10.81
CA GLY A 309 24.54 12.39 -11.21
C GLY A 309 25.03 11.28 -10.27
N ASP A 310 24.81 11.45 -8.96
CA ASP A 310 25.16 10.46 -7.94
C ASP A 310 23.98 9.99 -7.06
N GLY A 311 22.76 10.31 -7.47
CA GLY A 311 21.54 9.93 -6.75
C GLY A 311 21.26 10.76 -5.49
N LEU A 312 22.05 11.81 -5.20
CA LEU A 312 21.92 12.60 -3.97
C LEU A 312 21.47 14.05 -4.19
N GLU A 313 21.09 14.47 -5.39
CA GLU A 313 20.71 15.87 -5.66
C GLU A 313 19.52 16.34 -4.83
N LEU A 314 18.52 15.48 -4.61
CA LEU A 314 17.37 15.78 -3.73
C LEU A 314 17.59 15.34 -2.29
N VAL A 315 18.44 14.34 -2.05
CA VAL A 315 18.80 13.88 -0.71
C VAL A 315 19.56 14.94 0.08
N ARG A 316 20.52 15.63 -0.56
CA ARG A 316 21.34 16.66 0.07
C ARG A 316 20.53 17.79 0.71
N PRO A 317 19.64 18.50 -0.01
CA PRO A 317 18.83 19.55 0.60
C PRO A 317 17.89 19.02 1.69
N ILE A 318 17.50 17.75 1.66
CA ILE A 318 16.73 17.13 2.76
C ILE A 318 17.61 17.03 4.00
N ILE A 319 18.77 16.37 3.89
CA ILE A 319 19.69 16.18 5.02
C ILE A 319 20.17 17.52 5.61
N GLN A 320 20.39 18.53 4.77
CA GLN A 320 20.87 19.85 5.17
C GLN A 320 19.89 20.65 6.03
N SER A 321 18.58 20.47 5.81
CA SER A 321 17.55 21.31 6.42
C SER A 321 16.59 20.55 7.35
N ALA A 322 16.58 19.21 7.34
CA ALA A 322 15.64 18.43 8.17
C ALA A 322 15.72 18.78 9.66
N SER A 323 16.91 19.13 10.18
CA SER A 323 17.09 19.55 11.58
C SER A 323 16.33 20.83 11.94
N ASP A 324 16.13 21.75 10.98
CA ASP A 324 15.39 23.01 11.20
C ASP A 324 13.87 22.77 11.36
N TRP A 325 13.36 21.66 10.80
CA TRP A 325 11.94 21.31 10.79
C TRP A 325 11.55 20.34 11.90
N LEU A 326 12.49 19.49 12.31
CA LEU A 326 12.31 18.55 13.40
C LEU A 326 12.34 19.26 14.75
N ARG A 327 11.48 18.85 15.67
CA ARG A 327 11.63 19.22 17.09
C ARG A 327 12.91 18.59 17.68
N PRO A 328 13.36 19.01 18.87
CA PRO A 328 14.38 18.27 19.62
C PRO A 328 13.95 16.82 19.84
N ASN A 329 14.87 15.89 19.59
CA ASN A 329 14.62 14.44 19.54
C ASN A 329 13.63 14.01 18.44
N GLY A 330 13.32 14.83 17.45
CA GLY A 330 12.55 14.42 16.27
C GLY A 330 13.31 13.40 15.41
N LEU A 331 12.61 12.62 14.58
CA LEU A 331 13.21 11.56 13.78
C LEU A 331 13.09 11.87 12.28
N LEU A 332 14.21 11.83 11.55
CA LEU A 332 14.24 11.77 10.09
C LEU A 332 14.36 10.30 9.66
N LEU A 333 13.46 9.88 8.77
CA LEU A 333 13.45 8.60 8.09
C LEU A 333 13.49 8.86 6.59
N LEU A 334 14.63 8.57 5.97
CA LEU A 334 14.90 8.92 4.58
C LEU A 334 15.30 7.67 3.80
N GLU A 335 14.48 7.27 2.83
CA GLU A 335 14.82 6.18 1.92
C GLU A 335 15.93 6.60 0.94
N LEU A 336 16.83 5.67 0.63
CA LEU A 336 18.02 5.88 -0.20
C LEU A 336 18.27 4.68 -1.13
N GLY A 337 18.98 4.96 -2.22
CA GLY A 337 19.60 3.93 -3.05
C GLY A 337 20.79 3.30 -2.32
N ALA A 338 20.94 1.97 -2.43
CA ALA A 338 21.99 1.24 -1.73
C ALA A 338 23.41 1.74 -2.06
N HIS A 339 23.64 2.19 -3.30
CA HIS A 339 24.93 2.70 -3.75
C HIS A 339 25.29 4.08 -3.16
N SER A 340 24.29 4.89 -2.81
CA SER A 340 24.49 6.26 -2.33
C SER A 340 24.33 6.39 -0.80
N ALA A 341 23.81 5.35 -0.13
CA ALA A 341 23.53 5.34 1.31
C ALA A 341 24.73 5.72 2.19
N GLU A 342 25.91 5.11 1.97
CA GLU A 342 27.10 5.40 2.77
C GLU A 342 27.60 6.85 2.56
N ARG A 343 27.46 7.39 1.34
CA ARG A 343 27.82 8.78 1.06
C ARG A 343 26.86 9.74 1.74
N ALA A 344 25.54 9.48 1.67
CA ALA A 344 24.54 10.26 2.38
C ALA A 344 24.80 10.27 3.88
N LEU A 345 25.17 9.12 4.46
CA LEU A 345 25.55 9.01 5.87
C LEU A 345 26.75 9.89 6.23
N GLN A 346 27.79 9.90 5.39
CA GLN A 346 28.98 10.74 5.59
C GLN A 346 28.66 12.22 5.49
N GLU A 347 27.85 12.63 4.52
CA GLU A 347 27.40 14.01 4.36
C GLU A 347 26.55 14.47 5.55
N ALA A 348 25.64 13.62 6.04
CA ALA A 348 24.84 13.88 7.25
C ALA A 348 25.71 14.00 8.51
N ARG A 349 26.73 13.15 8.68
CA ARG A 349 27.68 13.22 9.81
C ARG A 349 28.46 14.53 9.82
N ALA A 350 28.80 15.07 8.65
CA ALA A 350 29.57 16.30 8.53
C ALA A 350 28.82 17.56 9.02
N LEU A 351 27.48 17.51 9.09
CA LEU A 351 26.65 18.62 9.56
C LEU A 351 26.59 18.72 11.09
N ASP A 352 26.85 17.63 11.82
CA ASP A 352 26.76 17.54 13.30
C ASP A 352 25.41 17.99 13.90
N GLN A 353 24.33 17.88 13.12
CA GLN A 353 22.96 18.26 13.52
C GLN A 353 22.21 17.14 14.24
N PHE A 354 22.64 15.89 14.08
CA PHE A 354 21.94 14.70 14.58
C PHE A 354 22.75 14.00 15.68
N GLU A 355 22.08 13.60 16.76
CA GLU A 355 22.72 12.88 17.89
C GLU A 355 22.84 11.37 17.65
N PHE A 356 21.93 10.82 16.83
CA PHE A 356 21.91 9.44 16.40
C PHE A 356 21.76 9.43 14.89
N LEU A 357 22.59 8.65 14.20
CA LEU A 357 22.64 8.63 12.75
C LEU A 357 23.19 7.29 12.25
N GLU A 358 22.34 6.52 11.57
CA GLU A 358 22.68 5.20 11.03
C GLU A 358 22.01 4.94 9.69
N ILE A 359 22.49 3.88 9.02
CA ILE A 359 21.83 3.28 7.85
C ILE A 359 21.19 1.96 8.30
N GLN A 360 19.90 1.83 8.05
CA GLN A 360 19.15 0.60 8.26
C GLN A 360 19.01 -0.16 6.94
N GLU A 361 19.18 -1.47 7.01
CA GLU A 361 19.01 -2.38 5.88
C GLU A 361 17.54 -2.83 5.74
N ASP A 362 17.13 -3.15 4.51
CA ASP A 362 15.85 -3.82 4.25
C ASP A 362 15.91 -5.33 4.57
N HIS A 363 14.80 -6.03 4.36
CA HIS A 363 14.70 -7.48 4.61
C HIS A 363 15.62 -8.33 3.71
N GLU A 364 16.15 -7.77 2.63
CA GLU A 364 17.09 -8.42 1.72
C GLU A 364 18.56 -8.08 2.07
N GLY A 365 18.79 -7.24 3.08
CA GLY A 365 20.12 -6.84 3.55
C GLY A 365 20.73 -5.69 2.74
N PHE A 366 19.94 -4.95 1.96
CA PHE A 366 20.45 -3.77 1.27
C PHE A 366 20.31 -2.53 2.15
N PRO A 367 21.30 -1.62 2.18
CA PRO A 367 21.16 -0.34 2.87
C PRO A 367 20.07 0.50 2.20
N ARG A 368 19.01 0.84 2.94
CA ARG A 368 17.83 1.50 2.38
C ARG A 368 17.38 2.75 3.08
N MET A 369 17.67 2.92 4.36
CA MET A 369 17.09 4.02 5.12
C MET A 369 18.12 4.69 5.99
N LEU A 370 18.28 6.00 5.83
CA LEU A 370 18.98 6.82 6.80
C LEU A 370 18.03 7.19 7.93
N VAL A 371 18.42 6.84 9.15
CA VAL A 371 17.69 7.15 10.38
C VAL A 371 18.49 8.17 11.16
N ALA A 372 17.93 9.36 11.38
CA ALA A 372 18.61 10.42 12.10
C ALA A 372 17.73 11.01 13.20
N ARG A 373 18.29 11.20 14.40
CA ARG A 373 17.59 11.85 15.53
C ARG A 373 18.10 13.26 15.72
N ASN A 374 17.18 14.22 15.71
CA ASN A 374 17.50 15.63 15.80
C ASN A 374 18.07 15.98 17.19
N ARG A 375 19.19 16.70 17.21
CA ARG A 375 19.84 17.14 18.45
C ARG A 375 19.14 18.34 19.09
N SER A 376 18.59 19.25 18.27
CA SER A 376 18.12 20.58 18.69
C SER A 376 16.63 20.76 18.58
#